data_AF-A0A7S1S1Q9-F1
#
_entry.id   AF-A0A7S1S1Q9-F1
#
_cell.length_a   1.000
_cell.length_b   1.000
_cell.length_c   1.000
_cell.angle_alpha   90.00
_cell.angle_beta   90.00
_cell.angle_gamma   90.00
#
_symmetry.space_group_name_H-M   'P 1'
#
loop_
_entity.id
_entity.type
_entity.pdbx_description
1 polymer ?
#
loop_
_entity_poly.entity_id
_entity_poly.type
_entity_poly.pdbx_seq_one_letter_code
_entity_poly.pdbx_strand_id
1 'polypeptide(L)'
;RGRVDWEFRKSLIGQLMAEFRKQSGGPKLYRRPWQQRCMKVQFKGEGGEDAGGLYREALDAVAQELHSKTVPILVPCPNAVAEVGDNRDAWLLNPRATTPECIRALEFVGQLLGLALRTGDLLPLALAPFTWKGIVGDERRRDDVRSIDVFAEKHLAILGIDARPDEETLAAMGGLQFAYPDVTGEEVELIEG
;
A
#
# COMPACT_ATOMS: atom_id res chain seq x y z
N ARG A 1 -9.58 15.39 -14.44
CA ARG A 1 -8.69 14.59 -13.55
C ARG A 1 -9.39 14.50 -12.20
N GLY A 2 -9.79 13.28 -11.80
CA GLY A 2 -10.75 13.05 -10.72
C GLY A 2 -10.18 13.36 -9.35
N ARG A 3 -11.02 13.91 -8.47
CA ARG A 3 -10.78 14.01 -7.03
C ARG A 3 -10.55 12.61 -6.45
N VAL A 4 -9.58 12.47 -5.54
CA VAL A 4 -9.32 11.23 -4.80
C VAL A 4 -10.61 10.74 -4.13
N ASP A 5 -10.94 9.45 -4.27
CA ASP A 5 -12.14 8.82 -3.72
C ASP A 5 -11.93 8.37 -2.27
N TRP A 6 -11.88 9.33 -1.35
CA TRP A 6 -11.72 9.07 0.09
C TRP A 6 -12.87 8.26 0.71
N GLU A 7 -14.03 8.22 0.05
CA GLU A 7 -15.22 7.54 0.55
C GLU A 7 -15.44 6.17 -0.10
N PHE A 8 -14.59 5.78 -1.06
CA PHE A 8 -14.68 4.52 -1.80
C PHE A 8 -16.07 4.28 -2.41
N ARG A 9 -16.72 5.34 -2.92
CA ARG A 9 -18.06 5.25 -3.51
C ARG A 9 -18.05 5.03 -5.01
N LYS A 10 -16.93 5.32 -5.67
CA LYS A 10 -16.79 5.29 -7.13
C LYS A 10 -15.73 4.30 -7.58
N SER A 11 -14.68 4.14 -6.79
CA SER A 11 -13.58 3.20 -7.03
C SER A 11 -14.06 1.77 -7.20
N LEU A 12 -13.35 1.01 -8.01
CA LEU A 12 -13.61 -0.41 -8.26
C LEU A 12 -13.49 -1.22 -6.97
N ILE A 13 -12.45 -0.96 -6.16
CA ILE A 13 -12.31 -1.62 -4.85
C ILE A 13 -13.50 -1.29 -3.93
N GLY A 14 -13.99 -0.05 -3.95
CA GLY A 14 -15.17 0.38 -3.19
C GLY A 14 -16.45 -0.33 -3.64
N GLN A 15 -16.65 -0.47 -4.95
CA GLN A 15 -17.76 -1.24 -5.51
C GLN A 15 -17.68 -2.72 -5.11
N LEU A 16 -16.48 -3.31 -5.19
CA LEU A 16 -16.24 -4.70 -4.82
C LEU A 16 -16.52 -4.94 -3.33
N MET A 17 -16.02 -4.06 -2.45
CA MET A 17 -16.33 -4.08 -1.03
C MET A 17 -17.83 -4.04 -0.75
N ALA A 18 -18.56 -3.15 -1.45
CA ALA A 18 -20.00 -3.02 -1.28
C ALA A 18 -20.75 -4.30 -1.69
N GLU A 19 -20.34 -4.95 -2.79
CA GLU A 19 -20.93 -6.22 -3.22
C GLU A 19 -20.63 -7.38 -2.27
N PHE A 20 -19.41 -7.48 -1.75
CA PHE A 20 -19.06 -8.50 -0.75
C PHE A 20 -19.83 -8.33 0.55
N ARG A 21 -20.07 -7.09 1.00
CA ARG A 21 -20.85 -6.79 2.21
C ARG A 21 -22.32 -7.18 2.11
N LYS A 22 -22.88 -7.26 0.90
CA LYS A 22 -24.27 -7.72 0.67
C LYS A 22 -24.41 -9.23 0.84
N GLN A 23 -23.31 -9.99 0.77
CA GLN A 23 -23.34 -11.44 0.84
C GLN A 23 -23.45 -11.93 2.29
N SER A 24 -24.39 -12.84 2.55
CA SER A 24 -24.60 -13.42 3.89
C SER A 24 -23.54 -14.48 4.30
N GLY A 25 -22.48 -14.65 3.50
CA GLY A 25 -21.50 -15.73 3.67
C GLY A 25 -20.49 -15.54 4.80
N GLY A 26 -20.37 -14.31 5.34
CA GLY A 26 -19.40 -13.98 6.38
C GLY A 26 -17.97 -14.43 6.00
N PRO A 27 -17.14 -14.90 6.95
CA PRO A 27 -15.78 -15.34 6.66
C PRO A 27 -15.68 -16.51 5.67
N LYS A 28 -16.74 -17.31 5.47
CA LYS A 28 -16.72 -18.46 4.55
C LYS A 28 -16.59 -18.02 3.09
N LEU A 29 -17.02 -16.79 2.77
CA LEU A 29 -16.93 -16.24 1.42
C LEU A 29 -15.47 -16.16 0.91
N TYR A 30 -14.56 -15.83 1.82
CA TYR A 30 -13.12 -15.67 1.54
C TYR A 30 -12.31 -16.96 1.74
N ARG A 31 -12.91 -18.01 2.30
CA ARG A 31 -12.25 -19.29 2.61
C ARG A 31 -12.54 -20.32 1.53
N ARG A 32 -12.20 -19.99 0.28
CA ARG A 32 -12.39 -20.89 -0.86
C ARG A 32 -11.23 -21.90 -0.97
N PRO A 33 -11.49 -23.13 -1.43
CA PRO A 33 -10.44 -24.09 -1.78
C PRO A 33 -9.57 -23.61 -2.95
N TRP A 34 -8.43 -24.28 -3.13
CA TRP A 34 -7.55 -24.10 -4.29
C TRP A 34 -8.33 -24.17 -5.61
N GLN A 35 -8.00 -23.29 -6.55
CA GLN A 35 -8.63 -23.15 -7.87
C GLN A 35 -10.15 -22.92 -7.86
N GLN A 36 -10.74 -22.53 -6.71
CA GLN A 36 -12.13 -22.11 -6.65
C GLN A 36 -12.26 -20.59 -6.56
N ARG A 37 -13.03 -20.03 -7.51
CA ARG A 37 -13.37 -18.61 -7.52
C ARG A 37 -14.27 -18.25 -6.34
N CYS A 38 -14.04 -17.09 -5.73
CA CYS A 38 -14.93 -16.59 -4.68
C CYS A 38 -16.16 -15.85 -5.23
N MET A 39 -16.05 -15.30 -6.44
CA MET A 39 -17.07 -14.46 -7.09
C MET A 39 -17.14 -14.73 -8.59
N LYS A 40 -18.26 -14.35 -9.19
CA LYS A 40 -18.42 -14.22 -10.64
C LYS A 40 -18.50 -12.72 -10.95
N VAL A 41 -17.65 -12.25 -11.85
CA VAL A 41 -17.59 -10.84 -12.23
C VAL A 41 -18.37 -10.62 -13.52
N GLN A 42 -19.08 -9.49 -13.60
CA GLN A 42 -19.68 -8.97 -14.81
C GLN A 42 -19.44 -7.46 -14.87
N PHE A 43 -18.68 -6.99 -15.86
CA PHE A 43 -18.50 -5.57 -16.10
C PHE A 43 -19.71 -5.03 -16.87
N LYS A 44 -20.38 -4.03 -16.30
CA LYS A 44 -21.61 -3.49 -16.88
C LYS A 44 -21.27 -2.70 -18.16
N GLY A 45 -21.80 -3.16 -19.29
CA GLY A 45 -21.58 -2.53 -20.59
C GLY A 45 -20.39 -3.10 -21.37
N GLU A 46 -19.69 -4.09 -20.83
CA GLU A 46 -18.62 -4.81 -21.51
C GLU A 46 -19.09 -6.24 -21.84
N GLY A 47 -18.72 -6.72 -23.04
CA GLY A 47 -19.00 -8.09 -23.45
C GLY A 47 -18.00 -9.04 -22.80
N GLY A 48 -18.48 -9.96 -21.98
CA GLY A 48 -17.62 -10.96 -21.33
C GLY A 48 -18.35 -12.29 -21.13
N GLU A 49 -17.83 -13.35 -21.74
CA GLU A 49 -18.41 -14.70 -21.66
C GLU A 49 -17.63 -15.62 -20.70
N ASP A 50 -16.31 -15.45 -20.60
CA ASP A 50 -15.46 -16.27 -19.73
C ASP A 50 -15.40 -15.72 -18.30
N ALA A 51 -16.20 -16.33 -17.41
CA ALA A 51 -16.22 -16.01 -16.00
C ALA A 51 -14.87 -16.17 -15.27
N GLY A 52 -13.94 -16.99 -15.80
CA GLY A 52 -12.59 -17.15 -15.24
C GLY A 52 -11.63 -16.02 -15.62
N GLY A 53 -11.68 -15.57 -16.88
CA GLY A 53 -10.97 -14.36 -17.34
C GLY A 53 -11.41 -13.11 -16.59
N LEU A 54 -12.73 -12.86 -16.54
CA LEU A 54 -13.29 -11.65 -15.92
C LEU A 54 -12.96 -11.51 -14.44
N TYR A 55 -12.86 -12.63 -13.71
CA TYR A 55 -12.48 -12.61 -12.30
C TYR A 55 -11.02 -12.17 -12.10
N ARG A 56 -10.10 -12.69 -12.92
CA ARG A 56 -8.68 -12.29 -12.86
C ARG A 56 -8.50 -10.84 -13.30
N GLU A 57 -9.18 -10.45 -14.37
CA GLU A 57 -9.21 -9.08 -14.86
C GLU A 57 -9.71 -8.09 -13.79
N ALA A 58 -10.70 -8.46 -12.99
CA ALA A 58 -11.13 -7.63 -11.87
C ALA A 58 -10.06 -7.46 -10.79
N LEU A 59 -9.32 -8.53 -10.45
CA LEU A 59 -8.22 -8.43 -9.49
C LEU A 59 -7.07 -7.56 -10.04
N ASP A 60 -6.77 -7.69 -11.32
CA ASP A 60 -5.76 -6.87 -12.01
C ASP A 60 -6.18 -5.38 -12.03
N ALA A 61 -7.44 -5.10 -12.36
CA ALA A 61 -7.98 -3.74 -12.36
C ALA A 61 -8.01 -3.12 -10.96
N VAL A 62 -8.34 -3.90 -9.92
CA VAL A 62 -8.25 -3.45 -8.52
C VAL A 62 -6.80 -3.12 -8.16
N ALA A 63 -5.84 -3.98 -8.52
CA ALA A 63 -4.43 -3.71 -8.26
C ALA A 63 -3.93 -2.44 -8.99
N GLN A 64 -4.32 -2.24 -10.25
CA GLN A 64 -4.01 -1.02 -10.99
C GLN A 64 -4.62 0.23 -10.34
N GLU A 65 -5.87 0.15 -9.86
CA GLU A 65 -6.51 1.25 -9.14
C GLU A 65 -5.78 1.58 -7.82
N LEU A 66 -5.33 0.55 -7.10
CA LEU A 66 -4.54 0.69 -5.87
C LEU A 66 -3.17 1.32 -6.15
N HIS A 67 -2.54 1.01 -7.28
CA HIS A 67 -1.31 1.64 -7.77
C HIS A 67 -1.58 2.96 -8.51
N SER A 68 -2.56 3.74 -8.04
CA SER A 68 -2.90 5.03 -8.63
C SER A 68 -3.25 6.04 -7.55
N LYS A 69 -3.52 7.28 -7.98
CA LYS A 69 -4.01 8.35 -7.08
C LYS A 69 -5.53 8.33 -6.91
N THR A 70 -6.21 7.26 -7.35
CA THR A 70 -7.67 7.16 -7.32
C THR A 70 -8.19 6.95 -5.90
N VAL A 71 -7.49 6.13 -5.11
CA VAL A 71 -7.83 5.82 -3.71
C VAL A 71 -6.64 6.11 -2.78
N PRO A 72 -6.88 6.51 -1.53
CA PRO A 72 -5.84 7.06 -0.65
C PRO A 72 -5.13 6.02 0.23
N ILE A 73 -5.08 4.72 -0.14
CA ILE A 73 -4.56 3.68 0.78
C ILE A 73 -3.13 3.23 0.48
N LEU A 74 -2.63 3.45 -0.74
CA LEU A 74 -1.23 3.23 -1.10
C LEU A 74 -0.60 4.53 -1.57
N VAL A 75 0.71 4.65 -1.39
CA VAL A 75 1.54 5.72 -1.94
C VAL A 75 2.77 5.11 -2.62
N PRO A 76 3.29 5.69 -3.72
CA PRO A 76 4.55 5.24 -4.29
C PRO A 76 5.68 5.38 -3.25
N CYS A 77 6.67 4.48 -3.29
CA CYS A 77 7.86 4.64 -2.46
C CYS A 77 8.58 5.97 -2.78
N PRO A 78 9.25 6.62 -1.81
CA PRO A 78 10.08 7.79 -2.10
C PRO A 78 11.10 7.56 -3.24
N ASN A 79 11.73 6.39 -3.30
CA ASN A 79 12.60 5.97 -4.39
C ASN A 79 11.89 5.94 -5.77
N ALA A 80 10.62 5.56 -5.82
CA ALA A 80 9.80 5.59 -7.02
C ALA A 80 9.48 7.04 -7.45
N VAL A 81 9.17 7.92 -6.49
CA VAL A 81 8.90 9.34 -6.75
C VAL A 81 10.15 10.08 -7.25
N ALA A 82 11.30 9.79 -6.66
CA ALA A 82 12.58 10.43 -6.98
C ALA A 82 13.37 9.69 -8.08
N GLU A 83 12.87 8.57 -8.59
CA GLU A 83 13.49 7.72 -9.61
C GLU A 83 14.92 7.23 -9.28
N VAL A 84 15.23 7.07 -7.98
CA VAL A 84 16.55 6.66 -7.45
C VAL A 84 16.46 5.41 -6.61
N GLY A 85 17.58 4.70 -6.43
CA GLY A 85 17.64 3.52 -5.56
C GLY A 85 16.84 2.32 -6.09
N ASP A 86 16.48 1.43 -5.16
CA ASP A 86 15.71 0.22 -5.44
C ASP A 86 14.20 0.47 -5.36
N ASN A 87 13.40 -0.49 -5.82
CA ASN A 87 11.92 -0.49 -5.69
C ASN A 87 11.24 0.75 -6.30
N ARG A 88 11.73 1.22 -7.46
CA ARG A 88 11.25 2.42 -8.16
C ARG A 88 9.87 2.28 -8.81
N ASP A 89 9.31 1.09 -8.77
CA ASP A 89 7.97 0.72 -9.23
C ASP A 89 7.07 0.26 -8.07
N ALA A 90 7.57 0.27 -6.84
CA ALA A 90 6.87 -0.27 -5.69
C ALA A 90 6.07 0.78 -4.90
N TRP A 91 5.12 0.27 -4.11
CA TRP A 91 4.17 1.03 -3.32
C TRP A 91 4.27 0.68 -1.84
N LEU A 92 3.94 1.66 -0.99
CA LEU A 92 3.84 1.55 0.47
C LEU A 92 2.39 1.75 0.89
N LEU A 93 2.05 1.28 2.10
CA LEU A 93 0.82 1.69 2.76
C LEU A 93 0.88 3.19 3.07
N ASN A 94 -0.20 3.91 2.77
CA ASN A 94 -0.29 5.33 3.11
C ASN A 94 -0.47 5.49 4.63
N PRO A 95 0.50 6.08 5.37
CA PRO A 95 0.39 6.26 6.82
C PRO A 95 -0.75 7.22 7.21
N ARG A 96 -1.26 8.02 6.28
CA ARG A 96 -2.37 8.95 6.48
C ARG A 96 -3.75 8.34 6.18
N ALA A 97 -3.80 7.07 5.76
CA ALA A 97 -5.03 6.34 5.47
C ALA A 97 -5.74 5.87 6.76
N THR A 98 -6.05 6.81 7.66
CA THR A 98 -6.52 6.55 9.02
C THR A 98 -8.03 6.70 9.17
N THR A 99 -8.75 7.17 8.15
CA THR A 99 -10.22 7.28 8.21
C THR A 99 -10.87 5.90 8.31
N PRO A 100 -12.05 5.77 8.92
CA PRO A 100 -12.76 4.49 9.00
C PRO A 100 -12.97 3.82 7.64
N GLU A 101 -13.16 4.61 6.59
CA GLU A 101 -13.29 4.14 5.20
C GLU A 101 -11.98 3.53 4.70
N CYS A 102 -10.85 4.19 4.95
CA CYS A 102 -9.53 3.69 4.60
C CYS A 102 -9.19 2.40 5.34
N ILE A 103 -9.47 2.34 6.65
CA ILE A 103 -9.24 1.14 7.45
C ILE A 103 -10.04 -0.04 6.90
N ARG A 104 -11.33 0.15 6.59
CA ARG A 104 -12.15 -0.89 5.97
C ARG A 104 -11.63 -1.32 4.59
N ALA A 105 -11.09 -0.40 3.81
CA ALA A 105 -10.47 -0.72 2.52
C ALA A 105 -9.18 -1.54 2.70
N LEU A 106 -8.33 -1.17 3.65
CA LEU A 106 -7.11 -1.92 4.00
C LEU A 106 -7.44 -3.33 4.53
N GLU A 107 -8.45 -3.48 5.40
CA GLU A 107 -8.97 -4.77 5.83
C GLU A 107 -9.42 -5.63 4.65
N PHE A 108 -10.10 -5.02 3.69
CA PHE A 108 -10.55 -5.71 2.49
C PHE A 108 -9.40 -6.12 1.57
N VAL A 109 -8.38 -5.27 1.39
CA VAL A 109 -7.14 -5.65 0.69
C VAL A 109 -6.50 -6.87 1.37
N GLY A 110 -6.43 -6.89 2.70
CA GLY A 110 -5.96 -8.06 3.46
C GLY A 110 -6.81 -9.32 3.22
N GLN A 111 -8.13 -9.18 3.10
CA GLN A 111 -9.02 -10.29 2.74
C GLN A 111 -8.79 -10.80 1.32
N LEU A 112 -8.56 -9.91 0.35
CA LEU A 112 -8.21 -10.28 -1.03
C LEU A 112 -6.85 -10.99 -1.10
N LEU A 113 -5.84 -10.51 -0.37
CA LEU A 113 -4.54 -11.18 -0.25
C LEU A 113 -4.70 -12.60 0.32
N GLY A 114 -5.43 -12.74 1.43
CA GLY A 114 -5.68 -14.04 2.05
C GLY A 114 -6.49 -14.98 1.15
N LEU A 115 -7.41 -14.45 0.35
CA LEU A 115 -8.16 -15.21 -0.64
C LEU A 115 -7.22 -15.70 -1.76
N ALA A 116 -6.44 -14.80 -2.37
CA ALA A 116 -5.50 -15.12 -3.45
C ALA A 116 -4.53 -16.24 -3.03
N LEU A 117 -3.98 -16.15 -1.82
CA LEU A 117 -3.12 -17.19 -1.25
C LEU A 117 -3.81 -18.56 -1.11
N ARG A 118 -5.11 -18.58 -0.77
CA ARG A 118 -5.87 -19.83 -0.58
C ARG A 118 -6.31 -20.47 -1.90
N THR A 119 -6.68 -19.65 -2.87
CA THR A 119 -7.19 -20.11 -4.16
C THR A 119 -6.10 -20.36 -5.18
N GLY A 120 -4.90 -19.81 -4.97
CA GLY A 120 -3.81 -19.84 -5.95
C GLY A 120 -3.97 -18.78 -7.04
N ASP A 121 -4.84 -17.81 -6.82
CA ASP A 121 -4.96 -16.65 -7.70
C ASP A 121 -3.83 -15.65 -7.44
N LEU A 122 -3.58 -14.78 -8.41
CA LEU A 122 -2.64 -13.68 -8.26
C LEU A 122 -3.41 -12.39 -7.97
N LEU A 123 -2.99 -11.68 -6.92
CA LEU A 123 -3.34 -10.29 -6.70
C LEU A 123 -2.05 -9.47 -6.92
N PRO A 124 -1.88 -8.82 -8.08
CA PRO A 124 -0.58 -8.28 -8.48
C PRO A 124 -0.30 -6.93 -7.80
N LEU A 125 -0.14 -6.92 -6.48
CA LEU A 125 0.28 -5.75 -5.72
C LEU A 125 1.81 -5.63 -5.71
N ALA A 126 2.32 -4.52 -6.22
CA ALA A 126 3.72 -4.16 -6.22
C ALA A 126 4.10 -3.49 -4.90
N LEU A 127 3.80 -4.13 -3.76
CA LEU A 127 4.21 -3.59 -2.46
C LEU A 127 5.72 -3.77 -2.28
N ALA A 128 6.38 -2.77 -1.69
CA ALA A 128 7.80 -2.86 -1.41
C ALA A 128 8.11 -3.96 -0.38
N PRO A 129 9.32 -4.58 -0.43
CA PRO A 129 9.77 -5.54 0.58
C PRO A 129 9.61 -5.05 2.01
N PHE A 130 9.82 -3.75 2.25
CA PHE A 130 9.60 -3.09 3.53
C PHE A 130 8.17 -3.29 4.07
N THR A 131 7.15 -3.19 3.22
CA THR A 131 5.74 -3.43 3.59
C THR A 131 5.49 -4.91 3.86
N TRP A 132 6.01 -5.80 3.02
CA TRP A 132 5.85 -7.25 3.21
C TRP A 132 6.44 -7.73 4.53
N LYS A 133 7.65 -7.26 4.90
CA LYS A 133 8.26 -7.54 6.20
C LYS A 133 7.35 -7.13 7.35
N GLY A 134 6.78 -5.93 7.29
CA GLY A 134 5.81 -5.46 8.28
C GLY A 134 4.59 -6.37 8.41
N ILE A 135 4.05 -6.88 7.30
CA ILE A 135 2.89 -7.78 7.29
C ILE A 135 3.22 -9.13 7.95
N VAL A 136 4.40 -9.69 7.69
CA VAL A 136 4.81 -10.99 8.25
C VAL A 136 5.44 -10.88 9.65
N GLY A 137 5.57 -9.66 10.19
CA GLY A 137 6.16 -9.41 11.50
C GLY A 137 7.69 -9.54 11.52
N ASP A 138 8.35 -9.45 10.36
CA ASP A 138 9.81 -9.44 10.27
C ASP A 138 10.40 -8.07 10.64
N GLU A 139 11.63 -8.09 11.13
CA GLU A 139 12.36 -6.89 11.53
C GLU A 139 12.70 -6.05 10.30
N ARG A 140 12.38 -4.75 10.37
CA ARG A 140 12.75 -3.77 9.35
C ARG A 140 14.02 -3.04 9.78
N ARG A 141 15.06 -3.19 8.97
CA ARG A 141 16.41 -2.68 9.21
C ARG A 141 16.69 -1.45 8.36
N ARG A 142 17.84 -0.84 8.59
CA ARG A 142 18.31 0.33 7.86
C ARG A 142 18.41 0.10 6.34
N ASP A 143 18.84 -1.10 5.92
CA ASP A 143 18.87 -1.46 4.50
C ASP A 143 17.46 -1.53 3.89
N ASP A 144 16.45 -1.93 4.68
CA ASP A 144 15.07 -1.91 4.21
C ASP A 144 14.57 -0.47 4.03
N VAL A 145 14.98 0.47 4.90
CA VAL A 145 14.72 1.91 4.71
C VAL A 145 15.37 2.41 3.43
N ARG A 146 16.67 2.12 3.22
CA ARG A 146 17.39 2.48 1.99
C ARG A 146 16.69 1.98 0.73
N SER A 147 16.14 0.77 0.80
CA SER A 147 15.46 0.12 -0.33
C SER A 147 14.19 0.86 -0.79
N ILE A 148 13.59 1.70 0.08
CA ILE A 148 12.39 2.48 -0.24
C ILE A 148 12.65 4.00 -0.26
N ASP A 149 13.67 4.47 0.46
CA ASP A 149 14.05 5.87 0.60
C ASP A 149 15.55 6.03 0.88
N VAL A 150 16.31 6.26 -0.19
CA VAL A 150 17.77 6.49 -0.11
C VAL A 150 18.13 7.80 0.58
N PHE A 151 17.24 8.78 0.65
CA PHE A 151 17.51 10.07 1.30
C PHE A 151 17.31 9.97 2.80
N ALA A 152 16.23 9.30 3.23
CA ALA A 152 16.05 8.99 4.65
C ALA A 152 17.21 8.17 5.20
N GLU A 153 17.71 7.18 4.45
CA GLU A 153 18.89 6.44 4.92
C GLU A 153 20.15 7.30 5.01
N LYS A 154 20.35 8.26 4.10
CA LYS A 154 21.46 9.23 4.20
C LYS A 154 21.33 10.13 5.42
N HIS A 155 20.12 10.60 5.75
CA HIS A 155 19.90 11.37 6.98
C HIS A 155 20.19 10.52 8.22
N LEU A 156 19.72 9.26 8.24
CA LEU A 156 20.06 8.30 9.29
C LEU A 156 21.58 8.02 9.36
N ALA A 157 22.31 8.08 8.25
CA ALA A 157 23.75 7.94 8.22
C ALA A 157 24.46 9.08 8.94
N ILE A 158 24.08 10.31 8.61
CA ILE A 158 24.62 11.53 9.22
C ILE A 158 24.35 11.53 10.74
N LEU A 159 23.16 11.07 11.13
CA LEU A 159 22.77 10.96 12.54
C LEU A 159 23.45 9.79 13.26
N GLY A 160 23.72 8.71 12.53
CA GLY A 160 23.93 7.40 13.11
C GLY A 160 25.34 7.12 13.57
N ILE A 161 26.39 7.56 12.87
CA ILE A 161 27.73 6.95 13.07
C ILE A 161 28.89 7.94 12.81
N ASP A 162 29.76 8.04 13.83
CA ASP A 162 31.15 8.54 13.94
C ASP A 162 31.46 9.99 14.32
N ALA A 163 30.61 10.97 14.05
CA ALA A 163 30.83 12.33 14.53
C ALA A 163 29.50 13.04 14.75
N ARG A 164 29.41 13.86 15.80
CA ARG A 164 28.37 14.90 15.80
C ARG A 164 28.53 15.67 14.48
N PRO A 165 27.48 15.79 13.65
CA PRO A 165 27.56 16.65 12.48
C PRO A 165 28.04 18.03 12.95
N ASP A 166 28.98 18.61 12.21
CA ASP A 166 29.43 19.97 12.49
C ASP A 166 28.25 20.95 12.40
N GLU A 167 28.44 22.13 12.98
CA GLU A 167 27.39 23.14 13.10
C GLU A 167 26.84 23.57 11.73
N GLU A 168 27.67 23.51 10.68
CA GLU A 168 27.30 23.82 9.30
C GLU A 168 26.39 22.73 8.70
N THR A 169 26.73 21.45 8.91
CA THR A 169 25.92 20.30 8.51
C THR A 169 24.59 20.29 9.26
N LEU A 170 24.62 20.56 10.57
CA LEU A 170 23.41 20.66 11.40
C LEU A 170 22.50 21.79 10.93
N ALA A 171 23.07 22.97 10.63
CA ALA A 171 22.33 24.11 10.11
C ALA A 171 21.75 23.83 8.71
N ALA A 172 22.50 23.16 7.83
CA ALA A 172 22.03 22.75 6.52
C ALA A 172 20.87 21.73 6.59
N MET A 173 20.81 20.93 7.66
CA MET A 173 19.68 20.04 7.96
C MET A 173 18.49 20.74 8.65
N GLY A 174 18.59 22.05 8.93
CA GLY A 174 17.54 22.78 9.65
C GLY A 174 17.53 22.54 11.17
N GLY A 175 18.63 22.02 11.73
CA GLY A 175 18.72 21.55 13.10
C GLY A 175 18.25 20.10 13.26
N LEU A 176 18.32 19.58 14.49
CA LEU A 176 17.78 18.27 14.83
C LEU A 176 16.56 18.44 15.72
N GLN A 177 15.48 17.78 15.33
CA GLN A 177 14.26 17.68 16.11
C GLN A 177 13.95 16.20 16.28
N PHE A 178 13.20 15.86 17.34
CA PHE A 178 12.60 14.53 17.47
C PHE A 178 11.34 14.44 16.59
N ALA A 179 11.46 14.85 15.33
CA ALA A 179 10.45 14.79 14.29
C ALA A 179 11.14 14.53 12.94
N TYR A 180 10.44 13.85 12.04
CA TYR A 180 10.93 13.56 10.69
C TYR A 180 9.75 13.47 9.71
N PRO A 181 9.90 13.89 8.44
CA PRO A 181 8.83 13.79 7.46
C PRO A 181 8.56 12.33 7.12
N ASP A 182 7.29 11.93 7.15
CA ASP A 182 6.89 10.61 6.67
C ASP A 182 6.92 10.53 5.13
N VAL A 183 6.57 9.37 4.58
CA VAL A 183 6.58 9.14 3.12
C VAL A 183 5.57 9.99 2.33
N THR A 184 4.70 10.73 3.03
CA THR A 184 3.78 11.70 2.43
C THR A 184 4.29 13.14 2.51
N GLY A 185 5.42 13.36 3.19
CA GLY A 185 6.05 14.67 3.39
C GLY A 185 5.54 15.43 4.62
N GLU A 186 4.67 14.82 5.42
CA GLU A 186 4.16 15.42 6.66
C GLU A 186 5.12 15.12 7.82
N GLU A 187 5.47 16.14 8.60
CA GLU A 187 6.30 15.99 9.80
C GLU A 187 5.59 15.13 10.86
N VAL A 188 6.31 14.16 11.42
CA VAL A 188 5.82 13.25 12.46
C VAL A 188 6.81 13.20 13.62
N GLU A 189 6.32 13.38 14.84
CA GLU A 189 7.12 13.25 16.06
C GLU A 189 7.62 11.81 16.24
N LEU A 190 8.91 11.67 16.53
CA LEU A 190 9.59 10.39 16.77
C LEU A 190 9.49 9.93 18.22
N ILE A 191 9.19 10.85 19.14
CA ILE A 191 8.96 10.61 20.56
C ILE A 191 7.72 11.41 20.95
N GLU A 192 6.77 10.79 21.66
CA GLU A 192 5.63 11.51 22.23
C GLU A 192 6.12 12.58 23.23
N GLY A 193 5.69 13.83 23.03
CA GLY A 193 5.96 14.96 23.92
C GLY A 193 5.18 14.94 25.23
#